data_AF-A0A7M3ZCR1-F1
#
_entry.id   AF-A0A7M3ZCR1-F1
#
_cell.length_a   1.000
_cell.length_b   1.000
_cell.length_c   1.000
_cell.angle_alpha   90.00
_cell.angle_beta   90.00
_cell.angle_gamma   90.00
#
_symmetry.space_group_name_H-M   'P 1'
#
loop_
_entity.id
_entity.type
_entity.pdbx_description
1 polymer ?
#
loop_
_entity_poly.entity_id
_entity_poly.type
_entity_poly.pdbx_seq_one_letter_code
_entity_poly.pdbx_strand_id
1 'polypeptide(L)'
;MVYCPSCSEQQDDETRFCRFCGDPLPGAEIMAKLRQEALALASVRAGHNLSAAQSESDKTIQLVERNASINTHKTVNNGDHKQSTQQATNNLKNLMQDF
;
A
#
# COMPACT_ATOMS: atom_id res chain seq x y z
N MET A 1 -16.89 24.85 -3.77
CA MET A 1 -17.74 23.78 -3.21
C MET A 1 -17.13 23.33 -1.90
N VAL A 2 -17.96 23.23 -0.85
CA VAL A 2 -17.56 22.84 0.50
C VAL A 2 -18.46 21.71 1.00
N TYR A 3 -17.92 20.77 1.76
CA TYR A 3 -18.71 19.70 2.37
C TYR A 3 -18.93 20.01 3.84
N CYS A 4 -20.16 19.78 4.32
CA CYS A 4 -20.48 19.96 5.72
C CYS A 4 -19.72 18.91 6.56
N PRO A 5 -18.96 19.30 7.61
CA PRO A 5 -18.25 18.34 8.46
C PRO A 5 -19.19 17.45 9.29
N SER A 6 -20.43 17.88 9.54
CA SER A 6 -21.40 17.11 10.31
C SER A 6 -22.18 16.09 9.48
N CYS A 7 -22.71 16.52 8.32
CA CYS A 7 -23.59 15.68 7.50
C CYS A 7 -22.98 15.24 6.17
N SER A 8 -21.76 15.67 5.86
CA SER A 8 -21.01 15.33 4.62
C SER A 8 -21.70 15.74 3.32
N GLU A 9 -22.73 16.58 3.39
CA GLU A 9 -23.48 17.03 2.22
C GLU A 9 -22.80 18.23 1.54
N GLN A 10 -22.85 18.29 0.22
CA GLN A 10 -22.23 19.35 -0.57
C GLN A 10 -23.00 20.66 -0.46
N GLN A 11 -22.29 21.74 -0.13
CA GLN A 11 -22.83 23.10 0.01
C GLN A 11 -22.04 24.10 -0.86
N ASP A 12 -22.66 25.26 -1.07
CA ASP A 12 -22.02 26.43 -1.68
C ASP A 12 -21.06 27.12 -0.71
N ASP A 13 -19.95 27.64 -1.23
CA ASP A 13 -18.86 28.24 -0.44
C ASP A 13 -19.27 29.51 0.34
N GLU A 14 -20.39 30.14 -0.04
CA GLU A 14 -20.87 31.39 0.56
C GLU A 14 -21.84 31.17 1.74
N THR A 15 -22.20 29.92 2.05
CA THR A 15 -23.16 29.62 3.11
C THR A 15 -22.48 29.49 4.47
N ARG A 16 -23.01 30.19 5.49
CA ARG A 16 -22.52 30.13 6.88
C ARG A 16 -23.12 28.97 7.69
N PHE A 17 -24.17 28.32 7.16
CA PHE A 17 -24.89 27.22 7.80
C PHE A 17 -25.20 26.16 6.76
N CYS A 18 -25.14 24.89 7.17
CA CYS A 18 -25.51 23.78 6.33
C CYS A 18 -27.01 23.79 6.07
N ARG A 19 -27.43 23.67 4.81
CA ARG A 19 -28.86 23.65 4.45
C ARG A 19 -29.58 22.37 4.87
N PHE A 20 -28.83 21.31 5.19
CA PHE A 20 -29.38 19.99 5.50
C PHE A 20 -29.44 19.72 7.00
N CYS A 21 -28.36 20.00 7.75
CA CYS A 21 -28.32 19.74 9.19
C CYS A 21 -28.41 21.01 10.06
N GLY A 22 -28.31 22.21 9.47
CA GLY A 22 -28.36 23.47 10.22
C GLY A 22 -27.08 23.83 10.99
N ASP A 23 -26.06 22.95 11.01
CA ASP A 23 -24.81 23.24 11.69
C ASP A 23 -24.05 24.39 11.04
N PRO A 24 -23.34 25.21 11.84
CA PRO A 24 -22.53 26.30 11.32
C PRO A 24 -21.41 25.73 10.44
N LEU A 25 -21.30 26.23 9.22
CA LEU A 25 -20.19 25.92 8.34
C LEU A 25 -19.01 26.81 8.71
N PRO A 26 -17.77 26.28 8.69
CA PRO A 26 -16.58 27.10 8.81
C PRO A 26 -16.60 28.13 7.69
N GLY A 27 -16.58 29.42 8.04
CA GLY A 27 -16.72 30.50 7.06
C GLY A 27 -15.64 30.48 5.99
N ALA A 28 -15.85 31.28 4.94
CA ALA A 28 -14.98 31.34 3.76
C ALA A 28 -13.49 31.55 4.10
N GLU A 29 -13.17 32.30 5.15
CA GLU A 29 -11.80 32.53 5.63
C GLU A 29 -11.12 31.23 6.11
N ILE A 30 -11.78 30.47 6.99
CA ILE A 30 -11.25 29.20 7.51
C ILE A 30 -11.11 28.19 6.38
N MET A 31 -12.09 28.13 5.47
CA MET A 31 -12.04 27.25 4.31
C MET A 31 -10.90 27.62 3.34
N ALA A 32 -10.65 28.93 3.13
CA ALA A 32 -9.52 29.39 2.34
C ALA A 32 -8.18 28.98 2.98
N LYS A 33 -8.04 29.15 4.30
CA LYS A 33 -6.86 28.72 5.05
C LYS A 33 -6.64 27.22 4.96
N LEU A 34 -7.70 26.41 5.14
CA LEU A 34 -7.62 24.95 5.04
C LEU A 34 -7.18 24.50 3.63
N ARG A 35 -7.67 25.19 2.59
CA ARG A 35 -7.26 24.92 1.21
C ARG A 35 -5.79 25.28 0.95
N GLN A 36 -5.33 26.40 1.49
CA GLN A 36 -3.91 26.79 1.44
C GLN A 36 -3.02 25.79 2.17
N GLU A 37 -3.44 25.33 3.35
CA GLU A 37 -2.73 24.31 4.13
C GLU A 37 -2.67 22.98 3.36
N ALA A 38 -3.78 22.54 2.76
CA ALA A 38 -3.80 21.33 1.94
C ALA A 38 -2.84 21.42 0.74
N LEU A 39 -2.80 22.58 0.06
CA LEU A 39 -1.85 22.83 -1.03
C LEU A 39 -0.40 22.83 -0.55
N ALA A 40 -0.11 23.45 0.60
CA ALA A 40 1.22 23.45 1.20
C ALA A 40 1.67 22.04 1.61
N LEU A 41 0.78 21.22 2.17
CA LEU A 41 1.08 19.82 2.48
C LEU A 41 1.30 18.98 1.22
N ALA A 42 0.53 19.24 0.15
CA ALA A 42 0.74 18.58 -1.13
C ALA A 42 2.09 18.97 -1.76
N SER A 43 2.49 20.24 -1.69
CA SER A 43 3.78 20.70 -2.21
C SER A 43 4.95 20.20 -1.35
N VAL A 44 4.80 20.13 -0.03
CA VAL A 44 5.78 19.49 0.85
C VAL A 44 5.92 18.01 0.51
N ARG A 45 4.82 17.27 0.30
CA ARG A 45 4.88 15.87 -0.14
C ARG A 45 5.51 15.71 -1.52
N ALA A 46 5.31 16.66 -2.44
CA ALA A 46 5.90 16.63 -3.77
C ALA A 46 7.37 17.06 -3.79
N GLY A 47 7.78 17.97 -2.88
CA GLY A 47 9.13 18.53 -2.78
C GLY A 47 10.06 17.78 -1.82
N HIS A 48 9.52 17.09 -0.81
CA HIS A 48 10.25 16.03 -0.13
C HIS A 48 10.34 14.86 -1.12
N ASN A 49 11.50 14.78 -1.78
CA ASN A 49 12.01 13.52 -2.31
C ASN A 49 11.68 12.44 -1.27
N LEU A 50 10.87 11.46 -1.68
CA LEU A 50 10.49 10.27 -0.93
C LEU A 50 11.58 9.98 0.10
N SER A 51 11.24 10.06 1.38
CA SER A 51 12.16 9.71 2.47
C SER A 51 12.92 8.46 2.05
N ALA A 52 14.23 8.36 2.33
CA ALA A 52 15.03 7.19 1.92
C ALA A 52 14.29 5.87 2.23
N ALA A 53 13.55 5.83 3.35
CA ALA A 53 12.66 4.76 3.76
C ALA A 53 11.49 4.46 2.78
N GLN A 54 10.84 5.47 2.20
CA GLN A 54 9.81 5.28 1.16
C GLN A 54 10.44 4.77 -0.14
N SER A 55 11.60 5.29 -0.55
CA SER A 55 12.28 4.80 -1.76
C SER A 55 12.74 3.34 -1.64
N GLU A 56 13.17 2.93 -0.43
CA GLU A 56 13.50 1.54 -0.12
C GLU A 56 12.25 0.67 -0.09
N SER A 57 11.13 1.19 0.42
CA SER A 57 9.84 0.49 0.41
C SER A 57 9.35 0.25 -1.02
N ASP A 58 9.40 1.25 -1.89
CA ASP A 58 9.00 1.13 -3.30
C ASP A 58 9.90 0.16 -4.07
N LYS A 59 11.22 0.21 -3.83
CA LYS A 59 12.17 -0.79 -4.38
C LYS A 59 11.84 -2.20 -3.89
N THR A 60 11.46 -2.36 -2.62
CA THR A 60 11.09 -3.65 -2.06
C THR A 60 9.83 -4.19 -2.73
N ILE A 61 8.80 -3.35 -2.91
CA ILE A 61 7.56 -3.73 -3.60
C ILE A 61 7.86 -4.15 -5.05
N GLN A 62 8.65 -3.36 -5.79
CA GLN A 62 9.03 -3.71 -7.17
C GLN A 62 9.79 -5.04 -7.26
N LEU A 63 10.67 -5.34 -6.30
CA LEU A 63 11.37 -6.63 -6.25
C LEU A 63 10.43 -7.80 -5.97
N VAL A 64 9.43 -7.61 -5.09
CA VAL A 64 8.41 -8.62 -4.80
C VAL A 64 7.53 -8.87 -6.03
N GLU A 65 7.08 -7.83 -6.71
CA GLU A 65 6.30 -7.93 -7.97
C GLU A 65 7.11 -8.60 -9.09
N ARG A 66 8.41 -8.27 -9.21
CA ARG A 66 9.32 -8.94 -10.14
C ARG A 66 9.45 -10.42 -9.83
N ASN A 67 9.66 -10.78 -8.56
CA ASN A 67 9.74 -12.18 -8.15
C ASN A 67 8.43 -12.93 -8.42
N ALA A 68 7.27 -12.29 -8.23
CA ALA A 68 5.97 -12.88 -8.52
C ALA A 68 5.76 -13.12 -10.03
N SER A 69 6.17 -12.18 -10.89
CA SER A 69 6.08 -12.31 -12.35
C SER A 69 7.04 -13.35 -12.94
N ILE A 70 8.25 -13.51 -12.36
CA ILE A 70 9.19 -14.57 -12.75
C ILE A 70 8.69 -15.94 -12.26
N ASN A 71 8.08 -16.02 -11.07
CA ASN A 71 7.47 -17.24 -10.55
C ASN A 71 6.03 -17.45 -11.05
N THR A 72 5.78 -17.13 -12.32
CA THR A 72 4.55 -17.53 -13.00
C THR A 72 4.58 -19.04 -13.23
N HIS A 73 3.83 -19.79 -12.41
CA HIS A 73 3.61 -21.24 -12.52
C HIS A 73 4.79 -22.18 -12.19
N LYS A 74 5.40 -22.06 -11.02
CA LYS A 74 5.99 -23.24 -10.38
C LYS A 74 5.15 -23.61 -9.16
N THR A 75 4.17 -24.48 -9.35
CA THR A 75 3.55 -25.21 -8.24
C THR A 75 4.67 -25.86 -7.46
N VAL A 76 4.95 -25.33 -6.26
CA VAL A 76 5.99 -25.87 -5.39
C VAL A 76 5.47 -27.20 -4.87
N ASN A 77 5.75 -28.29 -5.60
CA ASN A 77 5.30 -29.61 -5.21
C ASN A 77 6.24 -30.16 -4.13
N ASN A 78 5.87 -29.91 -2.88
CA ASN A 78 6.64 -30.38 -1.74
C ASN A 78 6.68 -31.93 -1.66
N GLY A 79 5.78 -32.63 -2.36
CA GLY A 79 5.80 -34.08 -2.53
C GLY A 79 7.00 -34.57 -3.33
N ASP A 80 7.29 -33.93 -4.47
CA ASP A 80 8.41 -34.31 -5.35
C ASP A 80 9.76 -34.10 -4.66
N HIS A 81 9.90 -32.99 -3.91
CA HIS A 81 11.10 -32.74 -3.10
C HIS A 81 11.29 -33.83 -2.03
N LYS A 82 10.21 -34.19 -1.31
CA LYS A 82 10.26 -35.22 -0.28
C LYS A 82 10.67 -36.57 -0.86
N GLN A 83 10.10 -36.96 -2.01
CA GLN A 83 10.42 -38.22 -2.68
C GLN A 83 11.86 -38.23 -3.20
N SER A 84 12.32 -37.15 -3.83
CA SER A 84 13.70 -36.99 -4.29
C SER A 84 14.71 -37.15 -3.14
N THR A 85 14.44 -36.48 -2.00
CA THR A 85 15.31 -36.55 -0.82
C THR A 85 15.32 -37.96 -0.22
N GLN A 86 14.17 -38.63 -0.17
CA GLN A 86 14.05 -40.01 0.30
C GLN A 86 14.79 -40.99 -0.61
N GLN A 87 14.67 -40.85 -1.93
CA GLN A 87 15.37 -41.67 -2.91
C GLN A 87 16.89 -41.49 -2.81
N ALA A 88 17.37 -40.26 -2.72
CA ALA A 88 18.79 -39.96 -2.52
C ALA A 88 19.33 -40.61 -1.23
N THR A 89 18.56 -40.55 -0.15
CA THR A 89 18.91 -41.18 1.13
C THR A 89 18.98 -42.71 1.01
N ASN A 90 18.02 -43.33 0.33
CA ASN A 90 18.00 -44.79 0.13
C ASN A 90 19.14 -45.27 -0.77
N ASN A 91 19.44 -44.53 -1.84
CA ASN A 91 20.58 -44.83 -2.72
C ASN A 91 21.90 -44.79 -1.93
N LEU A 92 22.07 -43.79 -1.07
CA LEU A 92 23.25 -43.69 -0.19
C LEU A 92 23.34 -44.89 0.76
N LYS A 93 22.21 -45.29 1.35
CA LYS A 93 22.15 -46.42 2.28
C LYS A 93 22.52 -47.74 1.62
N ASN A 94 22.08 -47.97 0.39
CA ASN A 94 22.42 -49.17 -0.38
C ASN A 94 23.93 -49.19 -0.71
N LEU A 95 24.49 -48.06 -1.17
CA LEU A 95 25.93 -47.92 -1.41
C LEU A 95 26.79 -48.20 -0.17
N MET A 96 26.26 -47.95 1.03
CA MET A 96 26.95 -48.21 2.29
C MET A 96 26.77 -49.65 2.82
N GLN A 97 25.86 -50.43 2.25
CA GLN A 97 25.62 -51.84 2.62
C GLN A 97 26.40 -52.83 1.74
N ASP A 98 26.91 -52.38 0.60
CA ASP A 98 27.71 -53.18 -0.34
C ASP A 98 29.22 -53.27 0.04
N PHE A 99 29.58 -52.87 1.26
CA PHE A 99 30.91 -53.02 1.88
C PHE A 99 30.82 -53.89 3.14
#